data_AF-A0A8K0JUF8-F1
#
_entry.id   AF-A0A8K0JUF8-F1
#
_cell.length_a   1.000
_cell.length_b   1.000
_cell.length_c   1.000
_cell.angle_alpha   90.00
_cell.angle_beta   90.00
_cell.angle_gamma   90.00
#
_symmetry.space_group_name_H-M   'P 1'
#
loop_
_entity.id
_entity.type
_entity.pdbx_description
1 polymer ?
#
loop_
_entity_poly.entity_id
_entity_poly.type
_entity_poly.pdbx_seq_one_letter_code
_entity_poly.pdbx_strand_id
1 'polypeptide(L)'
;MGVVRPRRCAPSIVDNPTLRGSLQKELDLTLKLYSCEKCVGAKRWKLYLLRCPNYLVYFTGAGTSSSSGPIVVCYYTNWSVYRPGRAKFTPANVNPYLCTHLIYAFGGLSSEDGLRPYDKYQDIEQGGYAKFNGLKSYNRALRTLLAVGGWNEGSARFSKLAADPERRARFAKGVVRFLRTHRFDGLDLDWEFPAFRDGGKPQDKENYVKLAEDLRAEFDKESSKTGRPRLLLTMAVPAGKEYIDRGFDLPSLSAQLDFLNILSYDYHSAFEPVVNHHSPLFPLNRVEESEYDYDGELCI
;
A
#
# COMPACT_ATOMS: atom_id res chain seq x y z
N MET A 1 -16.61 36.15 -59.01
CA MET A 1 -16.05 34.97 -59.71
C MET A 1 -14.65 34.75 -59.15
N GLY A 2 -14.20 33.64 -58.58
CA GLY A 2 -14.77 32.36 -58.17
C GLY A 2 -13.74 31.71 -57.23
N VAL A 3 -14.22 31.08 -56.15
CA VAL A 3 -13.44 30.54 -55.03
C VAL A 3 -12.72 29.24 -55.40
N VAL A 4 -11.42 29.14 -55.14
CA VAL A 4 -10.61 27.92 -55.30
C VAL A 4 -10.78 27.01 -54.06
N ARG A 5 -11.25 25.78 -54.24
CA ARG A 5 -11.38 24.76 -53.18
C ARG A 5 -10.13 23.85 -53.10
N PRO A 6 -9.65 23.45 -51.91
CA PRO A 6 -8.62 22.42 -51.76
C PRO A 6 -9.18 20.99 -51.94
N ARG A 7 -8.30 20.09 -52.39
CA ARG A 7 -8.58 18.66 -52.69
C ARG A 7 -8.92 17.84 -51.43
N ARG A 8 -9.81 16.86 -51.59
CA ARG A 8 -10.24 15.91 -50.54
C ARG A 8 -9.13 14.90 -50.24
N CYS A 9 -8.86 14.65 -48.95
CA CYS A 9 -8.16 13.46 -48.49
C CYS A 9 -9.16 12.29 -48.37
N ALA A 10 -8.81 11.12 -48.89
CA ALA A 10 -9.57 9.88 -48.71
C ALA A 10 -9.01 9.09 -47.51
N PRO A 11 -9.84 8.41 -46.71
CA PRO A 11 -9.35 7.52 -45.66
C PRO A 11 -8.89 6.16 -46.24
N SER A 12 -7.72 5.69 -45.81
CA SER A 12 -7.28 4.30 -45.98
C SER A 12 -7.70 3.47 -44.77
N ILE A 13 -8.48 2.42 -45.01
CA ILE A 13 -8.89 1.43 -44.00
C ILE A 13 -7.76 0.41 -43.88
N VAL A 14 -7.31 0.11 -42.66
CA VAL A 14 -6.40 -1.00 -42.37
C VAL A 14 -7.21 -2.02 -41.58
N ASP A 15 -7.62 -3.11 -42.23
CA ASP A 15 -8.27 -4.27 -41.60
C ASP A 15 -7.19 -5.17 -40.97
N ASN A 16 -7.36 -5.51 -39.69
CA ASN A 16 -6.51 -6.49 -39.01
C ASN A 16 -7.36 -7.70 -38.59
N PRO A 17 -7.26 -8.86 -39.27
CA PRO A 17 -8.16 -9.99 -39.08
C PRO A 17 -7.56 -11.02 -38.10
N THR A 18 -7.67 -10.78 -36.81
CA THR A 18 -7.52 -11.84 -35.79
C THR A 18 -8.26 -11.44 -34.53
N LEU A 19 -9.54 -11.83 -34.47
CA LEU A 19 -10.37 -12.06 -33.27
C LEU A 19 -11.82 -12.28 -33.76
N ARG A 20 -12.09 -13.46 -34.33
CA ARG A 20 -13.45 -13.99 -34.52
C ARG A 20 -13.59 -15.22 -33.63
N GLY A 21 -14.35 -15.08 -32.56
CA GLY A 21 -14.71 -16.15 -31.63
C GLY A 21 -15.87 -15.70 -30.74
N SER A 22 -17.08 -15.91 -31.23
CA SER A 22 -18.39 -16.01 -30.54
C SER A 22 -18.61 -15.26 -29.21
N LEU A 23 -19.33 -14.14 -29.25
CA LEU A 23 -20.64 -13.95 -28.59
C LEU A 23 -21.13 -12.51 -28.88
N GLN A 24 -22.13 -12.43 -29.75
CA GLN A 24 -22.84 -11.22 -30.13
C GLN A 24 -23.92 -10.92 -29.07
N LYS A 25 -23.88 -9.74 -28.44
CA LYS A 25 -25.08 -8.94 -28.13
C LYS A 25 -24.70 -7.49 -27.75
N GLU A 26 -24.96 -6.60 -28.71
CA GLU A 26 -25.40 -5.21 -28.58
C GLU A 26 -24.59 -4.21 -27.72
N LEU A 27 -23.67 -3.50 -28.39
CA LEU A 27 -23.52 -2.02 -28.35
C LEU A 27 -22.36 -1.65 -29.29
N ASP A 28 -22.68 -1.36 -30.55
CA ASP A 28 -21.68 -1.03 -31.56
C ASP A 28 -21.19 0.42 -31.39
N LEU A 29 -20.35 0.65 -30.38
CA LEU A 29 -19.62 1.89 -30.18
C LEU A 29 -18.37 1.87 -31.07
N THR A 30 -18.51 2.31 -32.32
CA THR A 30 -17.37 2.42 -33.24
C THR A 30 -16.45 3.58 -32.80
N LEU A 31 -15.44 3.28 -31.97
CA LEU A 31 -14.42 4.23 -31.56
C LEU A 31 -13.44 4.46 -32.73
N LYS A 32 -13.64 5.53 -33.53
CA LYS A 32 -12.67 5.91 -34.56
C LYS A 32 -11.52 6.71 -33.93
N LEU A 33 -10.37 6.06 -33.77
CA LEU A 33 -9.11 6.71 -33.38
C LEU A 33 -8.51 7.43 -34.59
N TYR A 34 -8.36 8.76 -34.50
CA TYR A 34 -7.59 9.53 -35.46
C TYR A 34 -6.23 9.88 -34.84
N SER A 35 -5.14 9.39 -35.42
CA SER A 35 -3.77 9.80 -35.09
C SER A 35 -3.26 10.77 -36.15
N CYS A 36 -2.76 11.93 -35.74
CA CYS A 36 -2.07 12.88 -36.63
C CYS A 36 -0.58 12.91 -36.26
N GLU A 37 0.28 12.34 -37.11
CA GLU A 37 1.70 12.15 -36.83
C GLU A 37 2.63 13.33 -37.24
N LYS A 38 2.10 14.53 -37.48
CA LYS A 38 2.96 15.67 -37.87
C LYS A 38 2.71 16.93 -37.04
N CYS A 39 3.02 16.86 -35.74
CA CYS A 39 3.31 18.04 -34.92
C CYS A 39 4.53 17.76 -34.03
N VAL A 40 5.69 18.25 -34.43
CA VAL A 40 6.91 18.27 -33.59
C VAL A 40 6.78 19.45 -32.62
N GLY A 41 6.86 19.20 -31.31
CA GLY A 41 7.15 20.24 -30.32
C GLY A 41 5.99 20.89 -29.56
N ALA A 42 4.87 20.20 -29.28
CA ALA A 42 3.90 20.65 -28.27
C ALA A 42 3.14 19.47 -27.63
N LYS A 43 2.76 19.62 -26.36
CA LYS A 43 2.09 18.63 -25.49
C LYS A 43 1.10 17.73 -26.25
N ARG A 44 1.20 16.41 -26.07
CA ARG A 44 0.28 15.41 -26.63
C ARG A 44 -1.10 15.58 -26.01
N TRP A 45 -2.06 16.09 -26.78
CA TRP A 45 -3.49 16.07 -26.44
C TRP A 45 -4.14 14.88 -27.16
N LYS A 46 -4.76 13.96 -26.42
CA LYS A 46 -5.66 12.97 -27.01
C LYS A 46 -7.08 13.53 -26.95
N LEU A 47 -7.65 13.82 -28.12
CA LEU A 47 -9.02 14.28 -28.27
C LEU A 47 -9.93 13.06 -28.43
N TYR A 48 -10.80 12.80 -27.45
CA TYR A 48 -11.84 11.77 -27.55
C TYR A 48 -13.15 12.46 -27.96
N LEU A 49 -13.64 12.17 -29.17
CA LEU A 49 -14.93 12.67 -29.66
C LEU A 49 -15.96 11.55 -29.53
N LEU A 50 -16.81 11.62 -28.51
CA LEU A 50 -18.07 10.87 -28.45
C LEU A 50 -19.17 11.74 -29.04
N ARG A 51 -19.77 11.28 -30.14
CA ARG A 51 -20.87 11.99 -30.79
C ARG A 51 -22.20 11.43 -30.28
N CYS A 52 -22.73 12.04 -29.22
CA CYS A 52 -24.17 11.94 -28.92
C CYS A 52 -24.91 13.04 -29.69
N PRO A 53 -26.11 12.79 -30.27
CA PRO A 53 -26.68 13.68 -31.28
C PRO A 53 -27.05 15.10 -30.84
N ASN A 54 -27.01 15.51 -29.57
CA ASN A 54 -27.50 16.86 -29.19
C ASN A 54 -26.81 17.57 -28.00
N TYR A 55 -25.67 17.12 -27.47
CA TYR A 55 -24.92 17.90 -26.48
C TYR A 55 -23.41 17.72 -26.64
N LEU A 56 -22.68 18.84 -26.73
CA LEU A 56 -21.22 18.88 -26.76
C LEU A 56 -20.73 18.97 -25.30
N VAL A 57 -20.28 17.86 -24.73
CA VAL A 57 -19.70 17.84 -23.38
C VAL A 57 -18.18 17.88 -23.51
N TYR A 58 -17.55 18.94 -23.01
CA TYR A 58 -16.09 19.04 -22.93
C TYR A 58 -15.60 18.40 -21.62
N PHE A 59 -14.94 17.25 -21.70
CA PHE A 59 -14.14 16.72 -20.60
C PHE A 59 -12.69 17.14 -20.78
N THR A 60 -12.24 18.16 -20.03
CA THR A 60 -10.80 18.41 -19.81
C THR A 60 -10.30 17.49 -18.71
N GLY A 61 -10.31 16.18 -18.96
CA GLY A 61 -9.66 15.21 -18.11
C GLY A 61 -8.16 15.23 -18.37
N ALA A 62 -7.38 15.83 -17.46
CA ALA A 62 -5.96 15.56 -17.39
C ALA A 62 -5.78 14.09 -16.97
N GLY A 63 -5.79 13.19 -17.95
CA GLY A 63 -5.38 11.80 -17.75
C GLY A 63 -3.91 11.78 -17.37
N THR A 64 -3.63 11.85 -16.07
CA THR A 64 -2.33 11.43 -15.56
C THR A 64 -2.23 9.94 -15.83
N SER A 65 -1.42 9.56 -16.81
CA SER A 65 -0.98 8.18 -16.92
C SER A 65 -0.08 7.91 -15.72
N SER A 66 -0.66 7.51 -14.59
CA SER A 66 0.09 6.81 -13.55
C SER A 66 0.43 5.44 -14.11
N SER A 67 1.48 5.35 -14.93
CA SER A 67 2.15 4.08 -15.18
C SER A 67 3.16 3.86 -14.05
N SER A 68 2.70 3.87 -12.81
CA SER A 68 3.53 3.36 -11.72
C SER A 68 3.60 1.85 -11.92
N GLY A 69 4.82 1.33 -12.05
CA GLY A 69 5.06 -0.11 -12.06
C GLY A 69 4.59 -0.77 -10.76
N PRO A 70 4.77 -2.09 -10.61
CA PRO A 70 4.33 -2.80 -9.41
C PRO A 70 4.92 -2.16 -8.14
N ILE A 71 4.13 -2.15 -7.07
CA ILE A 71 4.62 -1.79 -5.73
C ILE A 71 5.53 -2.92 -5.25
N VAL A 72 6.77 -2.57 -4.89
CA VAL A 72 7.74 -3.50 -4.29
C VAL A 72 8.10 -2.93 -2.93
N VAL A 73 7.67 -3.63 -1.88
CA VAL A 73 7.84 -3.22 -0.48
C VAL A 73 8.98 -4.02 0.12
N CYS A 74 9.90 -3.35 0.80
CA CYS A 74 11.01 -4.00 1.49
C CYS A 74 11.12 -3.51 2.93
N TYR A 75 11.12 -4.45 3.87
CA TYR A 75 11.35 -4.16 5.28
C TYR A 75 12.86 -4.08 5.58
N TYR A 76 13.26 -3.00 6.23
CA TYR A 76 14.58 -2.82 6.83
C TYR A 76 14.46 -2.95 8.34
N THR A 77 15.22 -3.87 8.93
CA THR A 77 15.16 -4.13 10.38
C THR A 77 16.30 -3.45 11.11
N ASN A 78 15.99 -2.61 12.10
CA ASN A 78 16.99 -1.80 12.79
C ASN A 78 17.97 -2.62 13.65
N TRP A 79 17.59 -3.84 14.05
CA TRP A 79 18.47 -4.76 14.77
C TRP A 79 19.48 -5.49 13.87
N SER A 80 19.34 -5.45 12.54
CA SER A 80 20.31 -6.11 11.64
C SER A 80 21.72 -5.50 11.71
N VAL A 81 21.86 -4.30 12.28
CA VAL A 81 23.15 -3.67 12.58
C VAL A 81 23.99 -4.46 13.60
N TYR A 82 23.34 -5.29 14.42
CA TYR A 82 23.98 -6.07 15.48
C TYR A 82 24.40 -7.47 15.03
N ARG A 83 24.10 -7.87 13.79
CA ARG A 83 24.56 -9.14 13.25
C ARG A 83 26.09 -9.16 13.13
N PRO A 84 26.77 -10.28 13.44
CA PRO A 84 28.22 -10.35 13.40
C PRO A 84 28.78 -10.36 11.97
N GLY A 85 29.99 -9.82 11.82
CA GLY A 85 30.78 -9.93 10.59
C GLY A 85 30.06 -9.40 9.34
N ARG A 86 30.06 -10.20 8.29
CA ARG A 86 29.48 -9.84 6.97
C ARG A 86 27.95 -9.80 6.96
N ALA A 87 27.29 -10.30 8.01
CA ALA A 87 25.84 -10.26 8.14
C ALA A 87 25.32 -8.94 8.71
N LYS A 88 26.21 -8.08 9.23
CA LYS A 88 25.86 -6.72 9.66
C LYS A 88 25.23 -5.94 8.51
N PHE A 89 24.02 -5.44 8.72
CA PHE A 89 23.27 -4.70 7.71
C PHE A 89 22.84 -3.34 8.26
N THR A 90 23.11 -2.29 7.50
CA THR A 90 22.82 -0.88 7.85
C THR A 90 22.12 -0.20 6.68
N PRO A 91 21.57 1.02 6.84
CA PRO A 91 20.94 1.71 5.72
C PRO A 91 21.90 1.95 4.53
N ALA A 92 23.21 2.02 4.79
CA ALA A 92 24.23 2.15 3.73
C ALA A 92 24.35 0.91 2.83
N ASN A 93 23.83 -0.24 3.24
CA ASN A 93 23.83 -1.48 2.45
C ASN A 93 22.59 -1.60 1.54
N VAL A 94 21.60 -0.73 1.71
CA VAL A 94 20.37 -0.75 0.92
C VAL A 94 20.61 -0.11 -0.43
N ASN A 95 20.32 -0.84 -1.51
CA ASN A 95 20.22 -0.25 -2.85
C ASN A 95 18.83 0.39 -3.01
N PRO A 96 18.73 1.74 -3.12
CA PRO A 96 17.46 2.46 -3.10
C PRO A 96 16.63 2.33 -4.39
N TYR A 97 17.09 1.57 -5.38
CA TYR A 97 16.38 1.34 -6.64
C TYR A 97 15.71 -0.05 -6.73
N LEU A 98 15.92 -0.93 -5.74
CA LEU A 98 15.33 -2.28 -5.75
C LEU A 98 13.85 -2.29 -5.34
N CYS A 99 13.44 -1.34 -4.52
CA CYS A 99 12.11 -1.29 -3.93
C CYS A 99 11.48 0.09 -4.19
N THR A 100 10.16 0.14 -4.33
CA THR A 100 9.44 1.42 -4.45
C THR A 100 9.13 2.00 -3.07
N HIS A 101 8.93 1.13 -2.07
CA HIS A 101 8.67 1.49 -0.68
C HIS A 101 9.64 0.75 0.24
N LEU A 102 10.28 1.48 1.16
CA LEU A 102 11.04 0.89 2.25
C LEU A 102 10.30 1.13 3.57
N ILE A 103 10.20 0.09 4.39
CA ILE A 103 9.55 0.16 5.70
C ILE A 103 10.61 -0.06 6.78
N TYR A 104 10.78 0.91 7.68
CA TYR A 104 11.69 0.79 8.82
C TYR A 104 11.00 0.05 9.95
N ALA A 105 11.49 -1.16 10.27
CA ALA A 105 11.04 -2.00 11.36
C ALA A 105 12.01 -1.85 12.56
N PHE A 106 11.60 -1.35 13.71
CA PHE A 106 10.27 -0.82 14.07
C PHE A 106 10.40 0.49 14.85
N GLY A 107 9.31 1.26 14.92
CA GLY A 107 9.00 2.15 16.03
C GLY A 107 8.19 1.39 17.09
N GLY A 108 8.15 1.92 18.31
CA GLY A 108 7.39 1.34 19.42
C GLY A 108 6.30 2.25 19.96
N LEU A 109 5.48 1.72 20.85
CA LEU A 109 4.52 2.47 21.65
C LEU A 109 5.14 2.84 23.00
N SER A 110 5.04 4.12 23.37
CA SER A 110 5.40 4.60 24.70
C SER A 110 4.35 4.18 25.74
N SER A 111 4.63 4.45 27.02
CA SER A 111 3.65 4.25 28.11
C SER A 111 2.44 5.18 28.04
N GLU A 112 2.56 6.28 27.30
CA GLU A 112 1.49 7.26 27.07
C GLU A 112 0.78 7.05 25.73
N ASP A 113 0.93 5.85 25.15
CA ASP A 113 0.38 5.46 23.84
C ASP A 113 0.82 6.33 22.67
N GLY A 114 1.95 7.05 22.79
CA GLY A 114 2.58 7.79 21.70
C GLY A 114 3.65 6.98 20.97
N LEU A 115 3.88 7.28 19.69
CA LEU A 115 4.95 6.68 18.88
C LEU A 115 6.34 7.10 19.41
N ARG A 116 7.26 6.14 19.53
CA ARG A 116 8.65 6.34 19.99
C ARG A 116 9.65 5.52 19.16
N PRO A 117 10.95 5.83 19.21
CA PRO A 117 11.98 4.93 18.72
C PRO A 117 11.94 3.59 19.49
N TYR A 118 12.18 2.48 18.78
CA TYR A 118 12.23 1.17 19.42
C TYR A 118 13.61 0.97 20.05
N ASP A 119 14.67 1.22 19.29
CA ASP A 119 16.06 1.26 19.76
C ASP A 119 16.57 2.69 19.63
N LYS A 120 16.40 3.50 20.70
CA LYS A 120 16.79 4.92 20.69
C LYS A 120 18.27 5.13 20.32
N TYR A 121 19.15 4.22 20.72
CA TYR A 121 20.57 4.32 20.41
C TYR A 121 20.80 4.21 18.90
N GLN A 122 20.22 3.22 18.23
CA GLN A 122 20.39 3.07 16.77
C GLN A 122 19.57 4.08 15.97
N ASP A 123 18.31 4.23 16.32
CA ASP A 123 17.33 4.99 15.56
C ASP A 123 17.65 6.49 15.57
N ILE A 124 18.09 7.01 16.72
CA ILE A 124 18.34 8.44 16.97
C ILE A 124 19.83 8.75 17.12
N GLU A 125 20.51 8.17 18.10
CA GLU A 125 21.87 8.58 18.48
C GLU A 125 22.90 8.24 17.40
N GLN A 126 22.75 7.07 16.77
CA GLN A 126 23.53 6.67 15.59
C GLN A 126 22.94 7.18 14.27
N GLY A 127 21.83 7.92 14.32
CA GLY A 127 21.18 8.53 13.16
C GLY A 127 20.54 7.53 12.20
N GLY A 128 20.08 6.37 12.67
CA GLY A 128 19.43 5.32 11.86
C GLY A 128 18.29 5.86 10.99
N TYR A 129 17.35 6.60 11.58
CA TYR A 129 16.25 7.23 10.84
C TYR A 129 16.73 8.23 9.80
N ALA A 130 17.72 9.05 10.15
CA ALA A 130 18.26 10.07 9.23
C ALA A 130 18.96 9.43 8.02
N LYS A 131 19.77 8.39 8.26
CA LYS A 131 20.46 7.62 7.22
C LYS A 131 19.46 6.88 6.31
N PHE A 132 18.46 6.23 6.90
CA PHE A 132 17.40 5.53 6.15
C PHE A 132 16.58 6.47 5.27
N ASN A 133 16.04 7.56 5.83
CA ASN A 133 15.30 8.54 5.05
C ASN A 133 16.20 9.30 4.05
N GLY A 134 17.51 9.34 4.30
CA GLY A 134 18.53 9.87 3.39
C GLY A 134 18.67 9.10 2.08
N LEU A 135 18.22 7.83 2.01
CA LEU A 135 18.21 7.04 0.78
C LEU A 135 17.38 7.69 -0.34
N LYS A 136 16.38 8.49 0.03
CA LYS A 136 15.56 9.28 -0.92
C LYS A 136 16.35 10.36 -1.66
N SER A 137 17.58 10.67 -1.24
CA SER A 137 18.46 11.58 -1.98
C SER A 137 18.99 10.96 -3.28
N TYR A 138 19.14 9.62 -3.32
CA TYR A 138 19.55 8.86 -4.50
C TYR A 138 18.36 8.54 -5.40
N ASN A 139 17.24 8.10 -4.82
CA ASN A 139 16.01 7.83 -5.54
C ASN A 139 14.87 8.71 -5.02
N ARG A 140 14.54 9.78 -5.75
CA ARG A 140 13.47 10.72 -5.36
C ARG A 140 12.06 10.13 -5.44
N ALA A 141 11.88 9.01 -6.15
CA ALA A 141 10.61 8.30 -6.22
C ALA A 141 10.39 7.33 -5.04
N LEU A 142 11.46 6.99 -4.31
CA LEU A 142 11.41 6.09 -3.16
C LEU A 142 10.56 6.67 -2.03
N ARG A 143 9.69 5.84 -1.45
CA ARG A 143 8.91 6.17 -0.26
C ARG A 143 9.46 5.44 0.95
N THR A 144 9.55 6.12 2.08
CA THR A 144 10.02 5.53 3.34
C THR A 144 8.93 5.61 4.39
N LEU A 145 8.53 4.46 4.96
CA LEU A 145 7.55 4.37 6.03
C LEU A 145 8.22 3.89 7.31
N LEU A 146 7.59 4.16 8.45
CA LEU A 146 7.95 3.59 9.74
C LEU A 146 6.86 2.58 10.14
N ALA A 147 7.25 1.34 10.39
CA ALA A 147 6.34 0.36 10.96
C ALA A 147 6.25 0.52 12.48
N VAL A 148 5.07 0.39 13.06
CA VAL A 148 4.85 0.37 14.51
C VAL A 148 4.19 -0.94 14.91
N GLY A 149 4.81 -1.66 15.84
CA GLY A 149 4.34 -2.96 16.32
C GLY A 149 5.36 -4.07 16.09
N GLY A 150 4.97 -5.09 15.34
CA GLY A 150 5.66 -6.36 15.18
C GLY A 150 5.49 -7.29 16.39
N TRP A 151 5.85 -8.56 16.21
CA TRP A 151 5.63 -9.63 17.19
C TRP A 151 6.07 -9.29 18.63
N ASN A 152 7.22 -8.64 18.78
CA ASN A 152 7.84 -8.38 20.10
C ASN A 152 7.28 -7.15 20.83
N GLU A 153 6.55 -6.24 20.17
CA GLU A 153 5.91 -5.10 20.86
C GLU A 153 4.68 -5.56 21.70
N GLY A 154 4.11 -6.71 21.34
CA GLY A 154 2.94 -7.29 22.00
C GLY A 154 1.62 -6.58 21.65
N SER A 155 0.51 -7.12 22.14
CA SER A 155 -0.85 -6.71 21.70
C SER A 155 -1.60 -5.84 22.71
N ALA A 156 -1.40 -6.06 24.02
CA ALA A 156 -2.18 -5.42 25.08
C ALA A 156 -2.20 -3.87 25.05
N ARG A 157 -1.10 -3.23 24.62
CA ARG A 157 -1.04 -1.75 24.52
C ARG A 157 -1.85 -1.24 23.34
N PHE A 158 -1.78 -1.93 22.20
CA PHE A 158 -2.59 -1.59 21.03
C PHE A 158 -4.09 -1.72 21.32
N SER A 159 -4.53 -2.80 21.98
CA SER A 159 -5.93 -2.97 22.36
C SER A 159 -6.44 -1.81 23.23
N LYS A 160 -5.65 -1.38 24.24
CA LYS A 160 -6.00 -0.23 25.10
C LYS A 160 -6.03 1.09 24.33
N LEU A 161 -5.06 1.33 23.46
CA LEU A 161 -5.00 2.51 22.60
C LEU A 161 -6.22 2.56 21.67
N ALA A 162 -6.52 1.47 20.97
CA ALA A 162 -7.59 1.40 19.99
C ALA A 162 -8.99 1.54 20.63
N ALA A 163 -9.18 1.05 21.86
CA ALA A 163 -10.47 1.10 22.54
C ALA A 163 -10.94 2.51 22.95
N ASP A 164 -10.04 3.48 23.07
CA ASP A 164 -10.33 4.79 23.65
C ASP A 164 -10.21 5.90 22.58
N PRO A 165 -11.31 6.60 22.24
CA PRO A 165 -11.31 7.61 21.18
C PRO A 165 -10.36 8.78 21.46
N GLU A 166 -10.16 9.17 22.71
CA GLU A 166 -9.23 10.25 23.02
C GLU A 166 -7.77 9.80 22.87
N ARG A 167 -7.46 8.56 23.25
CA ARG A 167 -6.13 7.98 23.04
C ARG A 167 -5.81 7.86 21.56
N ARG A 168 -6.74 7.35 20.75
CA ARG A 168 -6.57 7.28 19.28
C ARG A 168 -6.33 8.66 18.67
N ALA A 169 -7.13 9.65 19.03
CA ALA A 169 -6.96 11.02 18.53
C ALA A 169 -5.62 11.66 18.95
N ARG A 170 -5.14 11.39 20.18
CA ARG A 170 -3.81 11.84 20.63
C ARG A 170 -2.70 11.11 19.89
N PHE A 171 -2.82 9.80 19.71
CA PHE A 171 -1.86 9.00 18.97
C PHE A 171 -1.74 9.46 17.51
N ALA A 172 -2.85 9.66 16.79
CA ALA A 172 -2.83 10.10 15.39
C ALA A 172 -2.08 11.44 15.22
N LYS A 173 -2.34 12.42 16.09
CA LYS A 173 -1.60 13.70 16.12
C LYS A 173 -0.12 13.50 16.45
N GLY A 174 0.19 12.60 17.39
CA GLY A 174 1.55 12.22 17.77
C GLY A 174 2.33 11.61 16.61
N VAL A 175 1.71 10.67 15.88
CA VAL A 175 2.25 10.01 14.70
C VAL A 175 2.63 11.03 13.63
N VAL A 176 1.72 11.95 13.26
CA VAL A 176 2.02 12.98 12.25
C VAL A 176 3.26 13.77 12.65
N ARG A 177 3.32 14.26 13.89
CA ARG A 177 4.47 15.01 14.40
C ARG A 177 5.76 14.18 14.35
N PHE A 178 5.72 12.93 14.78
CA PHE A 178 6.88 12.04 14.79
C PHE A 178 7.41 11.78 13.38
N LEU A 179 6.54 11.36 12.45
CA LEU A 179 6.90 11.04 11.07
C LEU A 179 7.45 12.26 10.34
N ARG A 180 6.82 13.43 10.51
CA ARG A 180 7.32 14.68 9.90
C ARG A 180 8.67 15.09 10.49
N THR A 181 8.88 14.93 11.79
CA THR A 181 10.16 15.24 12.47
C THR A 181 11.29 14.38 11.91
N HIS A 182 11.04 13.08 11.72
CA HIS A 182 12.03 12.13 11.22
C HIS A 182 12.03 11.93 9.70
N ARG A 183 11.23 12.72 8.97
CA ARG A 183 11.15 12.77 7.50
C ARG A 183 10.66 11.47 6.83
N PHE A 184 9.81 10.71 7.50
CA PHE A 184 9.08 9.59 6.91
C PHE A 184 7.94 10.08 6.01
N ASP A 185 7.59 9.27 5.02
CA ASP A 185 6.50 9.49 4.07
C ASP A 185 5.21 8.76 4.48
N GLY A 186 5.23 7.93 5.53
CA GLY A 186 4.04 7.22 6.00
C GLY A 186 4.26 6.36 7.24
N LEU A 187 3.17 5.76 7.70
CA LEU A 187 3.12 4.78 8.78
C LEU A 187 2.68 3.42 8.22
N ASP A 188 3.33 2.35 8.68
CA ASP A 188 2.86 0.99 8.50
C ASP A 188 2.38 0.45 9.87
N LEU A 189 1.13 0.03 9.94
CA LEU A 189 0.55 -0.54 11.15
C LEU A 189 0.82 -2.04 11.16
N ASP A 190 1.55 -2.52 12.15
CA ASP A 190 1.92 -3.93 12.29
C ASP A 190 1.50 -4.46 13.67
N TRP A 191 0.19 -4.39 13.96
CA TRP A 191 -0.36 -4.90 15.21
C TRP A 191 -0.61 -6.41 15.07
N GLU A 192 0.30 -7.20 15.63
CA GLU A 192 0.20 -8.66 15.65
C GLU A 192 -0.27 -9.16 17.03
N PHE A 193 -1.47 -9.71 17.22
CA PHE A 193 -2.66 -9.49 16.39
C PHE A 193 -3.82 -9.01 17.27
N PRO A 194 -4.71 -8.14 16.75
CA PRO A 194 -5.93 -7.74 17.44
C PRO A 194 -6.80 -8.95 17.79
N ALA A 195 -7.45 -8.92 18.96
CA ALA A 195 -8.35 -9.98 19.46
C ALA A 195 -7.74 -11.38 19.72
N PHE A 196 -6.48 -11.65 19.34
CA PHE A 196 -5.88 -12.98 19.44
C PHE A 196 -4.82 -13.11 20.55
N ARG A 197 -3.90 -12.15 20.64
CA ARG A 197 -2.76 -12.22 21.57
C ARG A 197 -3.08 -11.59 22.92
N ASP A 198 -2.19 -11.78 23.89
CA ASP A 198 -2.31 -11.29 25.26
C ASP A 198 -2.80 -9.84 25.35
N GLY A 199 -3.91 -9.67 26.09
CA GLY A 199 -4.58 -8.39 26.30
C GLY A 199 -5.52 -7.95 25.17
N GLY A 200 -5.62 -8.72 24.08
CA GLY A 200 -6.59 -8.51 23.01
C GLY A 200 -8.03 -8.75 23.46
N LYS A 201 -8.96 -8.11 22.76
CA LYS A 201 -10.42 -8.19 23.00
C LYS A 201 -11.17 -8.35 21.68
N PRO A 202 -12.35 -8.99 21.66
CA PRO A 202 -13.16 -9.09 20.44
C PRO A 202 -13.48 -7.74 19.79
N GLN A 203 -13.65 -6.68 20.60
CA GLN A 203 -13.90 -5.32 20.13
C GLN A 203 -12.69 -4.71 19.39
N ASP A 204 -11.50 -5.32 19.46
CA ASP A 204 -10.32 -4.85 18.73
C ASP A 204 -10.58 -4.80 17.22
N LYS A 205 -11.42 -5.70 16.67
CA LYS A 205 -11.79 -5.69 15.25
C LYS A 205 -12.37 -4.35 14.81
N GLU A 206 -13.39 -3.87 15.52
CA GLU A 206 -14.03 -2.57 15.23
C GLU A 206 -13.13 -1.39 15.65
N ASN A 207 -12.39 -1.54 16.76
CA ASN A 207 -11.54 -0.49 17.26
C ASN A 207 -10.32 -0.25 16.36
N TYR A 208 -9.84 -1.27 15.66
CA TYR A 208 -8.74 -1.14 14.73
C TYR A 208 -9.16 -0.35 13.48
N VAL A 209 -10.40 -0.54 13.01
CA VAL A 209 -11.02 0.31 11.98
C VAL A 209 -11.03 1.77 12.43
N LYS A 210 -11.56 2.05 13.62
CA LYS A 210 -11.62 3.42 14.18
C LYS A 210 -10.24 4.05 14.31
N LEU A 211 -9.21 3.25 14.64
CA LEU A 211 -7.83 3.72 14.66
C LEU A 211 -7.30 4.09 13.27
N ALA A 212 -7.59 3.27 12.26
CA ALA A 212 -7.23 3.57 10.88
C ALA A 212 -7.95 4.83 10.36
N GLU A 213 -9.24 5.00 10.68
CA GLU A 213 -10.02 6.19 10.35
C GLU A 213 -9.44 7.46 11.01
N ASP A 214 -9.13 7.42 12.30
CA ASP A 214 -8.56 8.55 13.04
C ASP A 214 -7.18 8.96 12.47
N LEU A 215 -6.33 7.97 12.15
CA LEU A 215 -5.04 8.20 11.50
C LEU A 215 -5.21 8.83 10.12
N ARG A 216 -6.11 8.27 9.31
CA ARG A 216 -6.35 8.73 7.95
C ARG A 216 -6.87 10.16 7.92
N ALA A 217 -7.86 10.46 8.76
CA ALA A 217 -8.43 11.78 8.90
C ALA A 217 -7.39 12.82 9.32
N GLU A 218 -6.52 12.49 10.29
CA GLU A 218 -5.46 13.42 10.72
C GLU A 218 -4.38 13.60 9.64
N PHE A 219 -4.08 12.57 8.84
CA PHE A 219 -3.14 12.68 7.70
C PHE A 219 -3.69 13.57 6.60
N ASP A 220 -4.98 13.42 6.24
CA ASP A 220 -5.67 14.28 5.27
C ASP A 220 -5.72 15.74 5.72
N LYS A 221 -6.03 15.95 7.00
CA LYS A 221 -6.08 17.26 7.62
C LYS A 221 -4.72 17.94 7.64
N GLU A 222 -3.63 17.25 7.98
CA GLU A 222 -2.29 17.84 7.94
C GLU A 222 -1.86 18.16 6.51
N SER A 223 -2.16 17.28 5.56
CA SER A 223 -1.86 17.52 4.14
C SER A 223 -2.58 18.76 3.61
N SER A 224 -3.88 18.86 3.88
CA SER A 224 -4.70 20.01 3.46
C SER A 224 -4.24 21.31 4.11
N LYS A 225 -3.83 21.28 5.38
CA LYS A 225 -3.38 22.45 6.13
C LYS A 225 -2.00 22.94 5.71
N THR A 226 -1.08 22.04 5.36
CA THR A 226 0.34 22.36 5.10
C THR A 226 0.69 22.42 3.61
N GLY A 227 -0.16 21.88 2.74
CA GLY A 227 0.14 21.67 1.32
C GLY A 227 1.18 20.57 1.05
N ARG A 228 1.63 19.85 2.08
CA ARG A 228 2.56 18.73 1.91
C ARG A 228 1.82 17.50 1.39
N PRO A 229 2.48 16.62 0.63
CA PRO A 229 1.90 15.33 0.27
C PRO A 229 1.44 14.58 1.53
N ARG A 230 0.22 14.03 1.47
CA ARG A 230 -0.35 13.22 2.53
C ARG A 230 0.58 12.05 2.87
N LEU A 231 0.69 11.76 4.17
CA LEU A 231 1.40 10.58 4.65
C LEU A 231 0.68 9.31 4.19
N LEU A 232 1.43 8.31 3.77
CA LEU A 232 0.90 6.98 3.46
C LEU A 232 0.49 6.27 4.74
N LEU A 233 -0.59 5.50 4.67
CA LEU A 233 -1.02 4.61 5.74
C LEU A 233 -1.16 3.20 5.17
N THR A 234 -0.32 2.29 5.65
CA THR A 234 -0.30 0.87 5.22
C THR A 234 -0.46 -0.03 6.44
N MET A 235 -0.72 -1.31 6.20
CA MET A 235 -0.91 -2.27 7.28
C MET A 235 -0.36 -3.64 6.89
N ALA A 236 0.37 -4.26 7.81
CA ALA A 236 0.69 -5.67 7.76
C ALA A 236 -0.52 -6.48 8.25
N VAL A 237 -0.96 -7.44 7.46
CA VAL A 237 -2.17 -8.25 7.73
C VAL A 237 -1.79 -9.73 7.65
N PRO A 238 -2.20 -10.58 8.62
CA PRO A 238 -1.94 -12.00 8.58
C PRO A 238 -2.62 -12.65 7.36
N ALA A 239 -2.09 -13.79 6.93
CA ALA A 239 -2.74 -14.60 5.90
C ALA A 239 -3.64 -15.72 6.45
N GLY A 240 -3.67 -15.92 7.78
CA GLY A 240 -4.50 -16.94 8.43
C GLY A 240 -5.93 -16.49 8.69
N LYS A 241 -6.89 -17.34 8.33
CA LYS A 241 -8.32 -17.04 8.42
C LYS A 241 -8.77 -16.79 9.87
N GLU A 242 -8.28 -17.56 10.85
CA GLU A 242 -8.63 -17.36 12.26
C GLU A 242 -8.27 -15.95 12.75
N TYR A 243 -7.10 -15.44 12.37
CA TYR A 243 -6.67 -14.09 12.72
C TYR A 243 -7.51 -13.02 12.02
N ILE A 244 -7.75 -13.19 10.72
CA ILE A 244 -8.53 -12.24 9.91
C ILE A 244 -9.96 -12.12 10.45
N ASP A 245 -10.65 -13.24 10.63
CA ASP A 245 -12.06 -13.25 11.00
C ASP A 245 -12.29 -12.61 12.38
N ARG A 246 -11.36 -12.80 13.32
CA ARG A 246 -11.46 -12.24 14.67
C ARG A 246 -10.99 -10.80 14.78
N GLY A 247 -9.97 -10.39 14.04
CA GLY A 247 -9.24 -9.16 14.29
C GLY A 247 -9.36 -8.08 13.21
N PHE A 248 -9.82 -8.43 11.99
CA PHE A 248 -9.71 -7.55 10.83
C PHE A 248 -11.04 -7.43 10.08
N ASP A 249 -11.63 -6.23 10.08
CA ASP A 249 -12.68 -5.86 9.12
C ASP A 249 -12.00 -5.33 7.84
N LEU A 250 -11.60 -6.24 6.95
CA LEU A 250 -10.81 -5.93 5.77
C LEU A 250 -11.47 -4.92 4.82
N PRO A 251 -12.78 -4.98 4.52
CA PRO A 251 -13.43 -3.95 3.71
C PRO A 251 -13.30 -2.54 4.30
N SER A 252 -13.59 -2.38 5.60
CA SER A 252 -13.53 -1.08 6.27
C SER A 252 -12.09 -0.58 6.41
N LEU A 253 -11.15 -1.46 6.73
CA LEU A 253 -9.72 -1.14 6.80
C LEU A 253 -9.18 -0.72 5.43
N SER A 254 -9.47 -1.48 4.37
CA SER A 254 -8.98 -1.21 3.01
C SER A 254 -9.44 0.14 2.48
N ALA A 255 -10.60 0.65 2.92
CA ALA A 255 -11.08 1.97 2.56
C ALA A 255 -10.21 3.12 3.13
N GLN A 256 -9.49 2.87 4.23
CA GLN A 256 -8.64 3.87 4.89
C GLN A 256 -7.17 3.78 4.49
N LEU A 257 -6.74 2.63 3.97
CA LEU A 257 -5.33 2.28 3.73
C LEU A 257 -4.93 2.50 2.28
N ASP A 258 -3.67 2.85 2.06
CA ASP A 258 -3.09 3.01 0.73
C ASP A 258 -2.81 1.64 0.08
N PHE A 259 -2.37 0.65 0.86
CA PHE A 259 -2.29 -0.77 0.48
C PHE A 259 -2.06 -1.65 1.72
N LEU A 260 -2.23 -2.96 1.54
CA LEU A 260 -1.99 -3.99 2.55
C LEU A 260 -0.72 -4.79 2.21
N ASN A 261 0.06 -5.11 3.24
CA ASN A 261 1.17 -6.06 3.18
C ASN A 261 0.68 -7.39 3.77
N ILE A 262 0.31 -8.35 2.91
CA ILE A 262 -0.14 -9.66 3.36
C ILE A 262 1.07 -10.47 3.83
N LEU A 263 1.07 -10.89 5.08
CA LEU A 263 2.09 -11.73 5.71
C LEU A 263 1.87 -13.19 5.29
N SER A 264 2.05 -13.48 4.00
CA SER A 264 1.88 -14.81 3.40
C SER A 264 3.10 -15.71 3.64
N TYR A 265 3.56 -15.78 4.88
CA TYR A 265 4.67 -16.58 5.35
C TYR A 265 4.46 -16.93 6.83
N ASP A 266 5.32 -17.80 7.35
CA ASP A 266 5.22 -18.35 8.70
C ASP A 266 3.90 -19.10 8.97
N TYR A 267 3.33 -19.71 7.91
CA TYR A 267 2.18 -20.62 8.03
C TYR A 267 2.47 -21.84 8.90
N HIS A 268 3.73 -22.26 8.92
CA HIS A 268 4.21 -23.39 9.70
C HIS A 268 5.40 -22.97 10.55
N SER A 269 5.45 -23.48 11.78
CA SER A 269 6.49 -23.14 12.76
C SER A 269 7.30 -24.35 13.21
N ALA A 270 8.45 -24.09 13.84
CA ALA A 270 9.29 -25.13 14.42
C ALA A 270 8.66 -25.89 15.60
N PHE A 271 7.47 -25.48 16.06
CA PHE A 271 6.74 -26.10 17.16
C PHE A 271 5.77 -27.19 16.71
N GLU A 272 5.58 -27.37 15.40
CA GLU A 272 4.76 -28.44 14.85
C GLU A 272 5.49 -29.78 14.90
N PRO A 273 4.75 -30.90 15.04
CA PRO A 273 5.34 -32.23 15.04
C PRO A 273 5.86 -32.68 13.65
N VAL A 274 5.48 -31.97 12.57
CA VAL A 274 5.81 -32.31 11.18
C VAL A 274 6.40 -31.10 10.48
N VAL A 275 7.47 -31.32 9.72
CA VAL A 275 8.12 -30.27 8.92
C VAL A 275 7.26 -29.93 7.70
N ASN A 276 6.96 -28.65 7.51
CA ASN A 276 6.23 -28.13 6.37
C ASN A 276 6.88 -26.83 5.83
N HIS A 277 6.45 -26.42 4.63
CA HIS A 277 6.98 -25.22 3.99
C HIS A 277 6.34 -23.96 4.58
N HIS A 278 7.11 -23.00 5.11
CA HIS A 278 6.54 -21.84 5.83
C HIS A 278 5.78 -20.82 4.96
N SER A 279 5.90 -20.88 3.63
CA SER A 279 5.24 -19.98 2.66
C SER A 279 4.89 -20.72 1.36
N PRO A 280 3.99 -21.73 1.40
CA PRO A 280 3.64 -22.50 0.21
C PRO A 280 2.76 -21.65 -0.72
N LEU A 281 3.00 -21.70 -2.04
CA LEU A 281 2.20 -20.96 -3.02
C LEU A 281 0.80 -21.58 -3.23
N PHE A 282 0.69 -22.89 -3.03
CA PHE A 282 -0.53 -23.67 -3.20
C PHE A 282 -0.70 -24.60 -1.99
N PRO A 283 -1.93 -25.01 -1.65
CA PRO A 283 -2.14 -26.05 -0.66
C PRO A 283 -1.37 -27.32 -1.06
N LEU A 284 -0.84 -28.03 -0.07
CA LEU A 284 -0.25 -29.34 -0.32
C LEU A 284 -1.38 -30.31 -0.69
N ASN A 285 -1.19 -31.13 -1.73
CA ASN A 285 -2.18 -32.10 -2.23
C ASN A 285 -2.43 -33.26 -1.23
N ARG A 286 -2.85 -32.97 0.00
CA ARG A 286 -3.40 -33.93 0.94
C ARG A 286 -4.65 -33.35 1.56
N VAL A 287 -5.67 -34.21 1.58
CA VAL A 287 -7.06 -34.06 2.03
C VAL A 287 -7.16 -33.82 3.55
N GLU A 288 -6.20 -33.10 4.15
CA GLU A 288 -6.33 -32.63 5.52
C GLU A 288 -6.79 -31.18 5.44
N GLU A 289 -7.97 -30.91 5.99
CA GLU A 289 -8.50 -29.56 6.18
C GLU A 289 -7.40 -28.69 6.82
N SER A 290 -6.77 -27.85 6.01
CA SER A 290 -5.85 -26.84 6.48
C SER A 290 -6.68 -25.60 6.81
N GLU A 291 -6.42 -24.96 7.94
CA GLU A 291 -7.01 -23.65 8.29
C GLU A 291 -6.73 -22.56 7.24
N TYR A 292 -5.82 -22.84 6.30
CA TYR A 292 -5.39 -21.97 5.22
C TYR A 292 -5.93 -22.37 3.83
N ASP A 293 -6.79 -23.41 3.73
CA ASP A 293 -7.39 -23.84 2.46
C ASP A 293 -8.76 -23.16 2.22
N TYR A 294 -8.83 -22.32 1.18
CA TYR A 294 -10.02 -21.54 0.82
C TYR A 294 -10.82 -22.12 -0.35
N ASP A 295 -10.29 -23.12 -1.08
CA ASP A 295 -10.98 -23.66 -2.26
C ASP A 295 -12.26 -24.45 -1.87
N GLY A 296 -12.38 -24.83 -0.60
CA GLY A 296 -13.58 -25.50 -0.06
C GLY A 296 -14.81 -24.60 0.14
N GLU A 297 -14.66 -23.27 0.28
CA GLU A 297 -15.78 -22.36 0.60
C GLU A 297 -16.32 -21.59 -0.61
N LEU A 298 -15.65 -21.63 -1.78
CA LEU A 298 -16.03 -20.87 -2.98
C LEU A 298 -16.92 -21.64 -3.96
N CYS A 299 -17.29 -22.88 -3.64
CA CYS A 299 -18.19 -23.71 -4.45
C CYS A 299 -19.46 -24.09 -3.68
N ILE A 300 -20.39 -23.15 -3.50
CA ILE A 300 -21.83 -23.44 -3.33
C ILE A 300 -22.65 -22.39 -4.08
#